data_AF-A0A7Y6GLG5-F1
#
_entry.id   AF-A0A7Y6GLG5-F1
#
_cell.length_a   1.000
_cell.length_b   1.000
_cell.length_c   1.000
_cell.angle_alpha   90.00
_cell.angle_beta   90.00
_cell.angle_gamma   90.00
#
_symmetry.space_group_name_H-M   'P 1'
#
loop_
_entity.id
_entity.type
_entity.pdbx_description
1 polymer ?
#
loop_
_entity_poly.entity_id
_entity_poly.type
_entity_poly.pdbx_seq_one_letter_code
_entity_poly.pdbx_strand_id
1 'polypeptide(L)'
;MTAYRIPLSELERGIPFEQRHIGPDQEARAKMLAHVGYGSLDELTAAAVPDVIKNADALDLPDARTEAEVLAELRSLADRNQVLDSMIGLGYYGTFTPPVILRNVMENPAWYTAYTPYQPEISQGRLEALLNFQT
;
A
#
# COMPACT_ATOMS: atom_id res chain seq x y z
N MET A 1 -25.74 22.31 -27.46
CA MET A 1 -24.61 21.37 -27.47
C MET A 1 -24.36 20.97 -26.03
N THR A 2 -24.57 19.69 -25.78
CA THR A 2 -24.94 19.08 -24.50
C THR A 2 -23.83 19.17 -23.46
N ALA A 3 -24.22 19.60 -22.27
CA ALA A 3 -23.40 19.67 -21.08
C ALA A 3 -22.80 18.31 -20.75
N TYR A 4 -21.47 18.25 -20.66
CA TYR A 4 -20.77 17.17 -19.98
C TYR A 4 -21.15 17.25 -18.49
N ARG A 5 -22.23 16.54 -18.11
CA ARG A 5 -22.66 16.47 -16.71
C ARG A 5 -21.93 15.30 -16.07
N ILE A 6 -20.94 15.63 -15.24
CA ILE A 6 -20.31 14.68 -14.33
C ILE A 6 -21.41 14.17 -13.39
N PRO A 7 -21.71 12.86 -13.36
CA PRO A 7 -22.70 12.31 -12.45
C PRO A 7 -22.26 12.53 -11.00
N LEU A 8 -23.23 12.73 -10.09
CA LEU A 8 -22.95 12.92 -8.67
C LEU A 8 -22.07 11.78 -8.10
N SER A 9 -22.29 10.55 -8.58
CA SER A 9 -21.47 9.38 -8.23
C SER A 9 -20.00 9.50 -8.61
N GLU A 10 -19.63 10.27 -9.65
CA GLU A 10 -18.21 10.56 -9.96
C GLU A 10 -17.64 11.64 -9.03
N LEU A 11 -18.45 12.60 -8.60
CA LEU A 11 -18.04 13.64 -7.66
C LEU A 11 -17.89 13.12 -6.22
N GLU A 12 -18.65 12.09 -5.85
CA GLU A 12 -18.65 11.50 -4.50
C GLU A 12 -17.51 10.49 -4.26
N ARG A 13 -16.83 10.02 -5.31
CA ARG A 13 -15.74 9.02 -5.22
C ARG A 13 -14.50 9.49 -4.47
N GLY A 14 -14.39 10.79 -4.18
CA GLY A 14 -13.22 11.36 -3.51
C GLY A 14 -11.96 11.30 -4.39
N ILE A 15 -10.79 11.42 -3.77
CA ILE A 15 -9.50 11.33 -4.47
C ILE A 15 -9.17 9.85 -4.69
N PRO A 16 -8.90 9.41 -5.92
CA PRO A 16 -8.49 8.03 -6.19
C PRO A 16 -7.21 7.64 -5.43
N PHE A 17 -7.13 6.38 -4.99
CA PHE A 17 -6.01 5.88 -4.18
C PHE A 17 -4.65 6.07 -4.88
N GLU A 18 -4.59 5.90 -6.20
CA GLU A 18 -3.36 6.06 -6.97
C GLU A 18 -2.78 7.47 -6.87
N GLN A 19 -3.60 8.50 -6.65
CA GLN A 19 -3.12 9.88 -6.44
C GLN A 19 -2.59 10.12 -5.03
N ARG A 20 -2.94 9.26 -4.07
CA ARG A 20 -2.38 9.27 -2.70
C ARG A 20 -1.12 8.40 -2.61
N HIS A 21 -1.07 7.33 -3.41
CA HIS A 21 0.00 6.35 -3.44
C HIS A 21 1.19 6.79 -4.31
N ILE A 22 0.92 7.32 -5.52
CA ILE A 22 1.94 7.76 -6.46
C ILE A 22 2.32 9.21 -6.13
N GLY A 23 3.53 9.40 -5.60
CA GLY A 23 4.00 10.71 -5.16
C GLY A 23 4.14 11.77 -6.27
N PRO A 24 4.77 11.46 -7.42
CA PRO A 24 4.93 12.45 -8.49
C PRO A 24 3.61 12.80 -9.19
N ASP A 25 3.25 14.08 -9.15
CA ASP A 25 2.16 14.63 -9.94
C ASP A 25 2.53 14.79 -11.42
N GLN A 26 1.61 15.35 -12.21
CA GLN A 26 1.81 15.55 -13.64
C GLN A 26 2.99 16.48 -13.97
N GLU A 27 3.20 17.54 -13.18
CA GLU A 27 4.27 18.50 -13.41
C GLU A 27 5.64 17.90 -13.06
N ALA A 28 5.73 17.23 -11.90
CA ALA A 28 6.93 16.49 -11.49
C ALA A 28 7.28 15.40 -12.51
N ARG A 29 6.28 14.66 -13.00
CA ARG A 29 6.45 13.64 -14.04
C ARG A 29 6.99 14.24 -15.34
N ALA A 30 6.43 15.36 -15.82
CA ALA A 30 6.91 16.02 -17.02
C ALA A 30 8.37 16.50 -16.88
N LYS A 31 8.73 17.08 -15.73
CA LYS A 31 10.12 17.49 -15.43
C LYS A 31 11.09 16.31 -15.41
N MET A 32 10.72 15.20 -14.76
CA MET A 32 11.55 14.00 -14.71
C MET A 32 11.74 13.38 -16.09
N LEU A 33 10.66 13.26 -16.89
CA LEU A 33 10.71 12.74 -18.25
C LEU A 33 11.63 13.59 -19.15
N ALA A 34 11.49 14.92 -19.10
CA ALA A 34 12.37 15.82 -19.82
C ALA A 34 13.85 15.69 -19.39
N HIS A 35 14.11 15.47 -18.08
CA HIS A 35 15.46 15.26 -17.57
C HIS A 35 16.11 13.97 -18.11
N VAL A 36 15.33 12.89 -18.24
CA VAL A 36 15.82 11.62 -18.80
C VAL A 36 15.67 11.51 -20.32
N GLY A 37 15.19 12.57 -20.99
CA GLY A 37 15.17 12.69 -22.45
C GLY A 37 13.96 12.03 -23.15
N TYR A 38 12.86 11.77 -22.46
CA TYR A 38 11.66 11.15 -23.02
C TYR A 38 10.45 12.11 -22.97
N GLY A 39 9.53 11.98 -23.92
CA GLY A 39 8.30 12.77 -24.00
C GLY A 39 7.11 12.18 -23.24
N SER A 40 7.15 10.89 -22.90
CA SER A 40 6.05 10.20 -22.20
C SER A 40 6.53 8.99 -21.40
N LEU A 41 5.69 8.49 -20.49
CA LEU A 41 5.93 7.21 -19.80
C LEU A 41 5.91 6.03 -20.78
N ASP A 42 5.08 6.07 -21.83
CA ASP A 42 5.02 5.01 -22.83
C ASP A 42 6.34 4.88 -23.60
N GLU A 43 6.91 6.02 -23.98
CA GLU A 43 8.22 6.09 -24.66
C GLU A 43 9.35 5.56 -23.76
N LEU A 44 9.39 6.01 -22.49
CA LEU A 44 10.36 5.51 -21.51
C LEU A 44 10.22 4.00 -21.28
N THR A 45 8.98 3.51 -21.19
CA THR A 45 8.71 2.07 -20.97
C THR A 45 9.14 1.23 -22.17
N ALA A 46 8.88 1.70 -23.39
CA ALA A 46 9.33 1.02 -24.61
C ALA A 46 10.85 0.95 -24.74
N ALA A 47 11.57 1.96 -24.23
CA ALA A 47 13.04 1.94 -24.19
C ALA A 47 13.60 1.02 -23.10
N ALA A 48 12.89 0.85 -21.98
CA ALA A 48 13.37 0.10 -20.81
C ALA A 48 12.99 -1.39 -20.81
N VAL A 49 11.82 -1.75 -21.37
CA VAL A 49 11.29 -3.12 -21.34
C VAL A 49 11.30 -3.71 -22.75
N PRO A 50 12.06 -4.80 -23.01
CA PRO A 50 12.06 -5.44 -24.33
C PRO A 50 10.68 -5.95 -24.74
N ASP A 51 10.29 -5.69 -26.00
CA ASP A 51 8.97 -6.06 -26.54
C ASP A 51 8.68 -7.57 -26.42
N VAL A 52 9.72 -8.42 -26.51
CA VAL A 52 9.59 -9.88 -26.44
C VAL A 52 9.08 -10.41 -25.10
N ILE A 53 9.16 -9.61 -24.03
CA ILE A 53 8.65 -9.96 -22.70
C ILE A 53 7.54 -9.02 -22.21
N LYS A 54 7.21 -7.99 -23.01
CA LYS A 54 6.20 -7.00 -22.64
C LYS A 54 4.81 -7.62 -22.78
N ASN A 55 3.98 -7.54 -21.74
CA ASN A 55 2.57 -7.85 -21.86
C ASN A 55 1.87 -6.68 -22.57
N ALA A 56 1.18 -6.98 -23.68
CA ALA A 56 0.48 -5.98 -24.48
C ALA A 56 -0.98 -5.79 -24.04
N ASP A 57 -1.53 -6.76 -23.32
CA ASP A 57 -2.92 -6.73 -22.88
C ASP A 57 -3.05 -6.00 -21.55
N ALA A 58 -4.17 -5.29 -21.38
CA ALA A 58 -4.55 -4.77 -20.08
C ALA A 58 -4.74 -5.92 -19.09
N LEU A 59 -4.39 -5.70 -17.82
CA LEU A 59 -4.65 -6.69 -16.78
C LEU A 59 -6.16 -6.92 -16.64
N ASP A 60 -6.57 -8.19 -16.66
CA ASP A 60 -7.96 -8.60 -16.42
C ASP A 60 -8.27 -8.51 -14.92
N LEU A 61 -8.53 -7.30 -14.45
CA LEU A 61 -8.84 -6.96 -13.06
C LEU A 61 -10.19 -6.24 -12.97
N PRO A 62 -10.91 -6.38 -11.85
CA PRO A 62 -12.09 -5.56 -11.58
C PRO A 62 -11.75 -4.07 -11.58
N ASP A 63 -12.77 -3.24 -11.83
CA ASP A 63 -12.63 -1.79 -11.73
C ASP A 63 -12.09 -1.36 -10.35
N ALA A 64 -11.28 -0.30 -10.36
CA ALA A 64 -10.74 0.27 -9.13
C ALA A 64 -11.85 0.74 -8.20
N ARG A 65 -11.67 0.46 -6.91
CA ARG A 65 -12.57 0.86 -5.83
C ARG A 65 -11.96 1.96 -4.99
N THR A 66 -12.81 2.76 -4.36
CA THR A 66 -12.37 3.77 -3.38
C THR A 66 -11.85 3.10 -2.10
N GLU A 67 -11.00 3.81 -1.34
CA GLU A 67 -10.49 3.30 -0.07
C GLU A 67 -11.62 2.88 0.90
N ALA A 68 -12.70 3.65 0.95
CA ALA A 68 -13.86 3.37 1.80
C ALA A 68 -14.59 2.09 1.37
N GLU A 69 -14.79 1.89 0.07
CA GLU A 69 -15.40 0.67 -0.47
C GLU A 69 -14.55 -0.56 -0.20
N VAL A 70 -13.22 -0.46 -0.31
CA VAL A 70 -12.30 -1.56 -0.02
C VAL A 70 -12.38 -1.94 1.46
N LEU A 71 -12.35 -0.97 2.37
CA LEU A 71 -12.49 -1.25 3.81
C LEU A 71 -13.82 -1.90 4.15
N ALA A 72 -14.93 -1.46 3.53
CA ALA A 72 -16.25 -2.04 3.75
C ALA A 72 -16.34 -3.50 3.27
N GLU A 73 -15.79 -3.80 2.09
CA GLU A 73 -15.73 -5.17 1.58
C GLU A 73 -14.86 -6.07 2.45
N LEU A 74 -13.65 -5.63 2.81
CA LEU A 74 -12.75 -6.43 3.63
C LEU A 74 -13.38 -6.75 5.00
N ARG A 75 -14.13 -5.81 5.58
CA ARG A 75 -14.94 -6.07 6.79
C ARG A 75 -16.00 -7.13 6.54
N SER A 76 -16.78 -7.02 5.48
CA SER A 76 -17.80 -8.02 5.12
C SER A 76 -17.20 -9.41 4.91
N LEU A 77 -16.02 -9.50 4.29
CA LEU A 77 -15.32 -10.77 4.12
C LEU A 77 -14.83 -11.34 5.45
N ALA A 78 -14.31 -10.49 6.34
CA ALA A 78 -13.82 -10.85 7.67
C ALA A 78 -14.97 -11.31 8.60
N ASP A 79 -16.16 -10.72 8.48
CA ASP A 79 -17.35 -11.07 9.28
C ASP A 79 -17.85 -12.50 9.02
N ARG A 80 -17.37 -13.16 7.95
CA ARG A 80 -17.66 -14.57 7.67
C ARG A 80 -16.84 -15.52 8.54
N ASN A 81 -15.77 -15.04 9.17
CA ASN A 81 -14.93 -15.85 10.04
C ASN A 81 -15.63 -16.12 11.38
N GLN A 82 -15.47 -17.33 11.91
CA GLN A 82 -15.90 -17.66 13.27
C GLN A 82 -14.70 -17.65 14.20
N VAL A 83 -14.67 -16.69 15.14
CA VAL A 83 -13.64 -16.61 16.16
C VAL A 83 -14.07 -17.47 17.34
N LEU A 84 -13.33 -18.55 17.60
CA LEU A 84 -13.61 -19.52 18.66
C LEU A 84 -12.44 -19.59 19.66
N ASP A 85 -12.73 -20.03 20.88
CA ASP A 85 -11.72 -20.40 21.85
C ASP A 85 -10.97 -21.67 21.39
N SER A 86 -9.86 -21.45 20.68
CA SER A 86 -9.10 -22.51 20.04
C SER A 86 -8.13 -23.16 21.03
N MET A 87 -8.48 -24.35 21.51
CA MET A 87 -7.64 -25.18 22.39
C MET A 87 -6.83 -26.25 21.64
N ILE A 88 -6.61 -26.05 20.34
CA ILE A 88 -5.94 -27.01 19.45
C ILE A 88 -4.44 -27.14 19.80
N GLY A 89 -3.78 -26.04 20.15
CA GLY A 89 -2.34 -26.01 20.42
C GLY A 89 -1.49 -26.15 19.16
N LEU A 90 -0.55 -27.10 19.17
CA LEU A 90 0.39 -27.38 18.06
C LEU A 90 1.27 -26.19 17.65
N GLY A 91 1.71 -25.39 18.63
CA GLY A 91 2.63 -24.26 18.41
C GLY A 91 1.97 -22.89 18.30
N TYR A 92 0.63 -22.83 18.29
CA TYR A 92 -0.13 -21.58 18.36
C TYR A 92 -1.02 -21.56 19.60
N TYR A 93 -0.93 -20.49 20.37
CA TYR A 93 -1.66 -20.30 21.61
C TYR A 93 -2.24 -18.90 21.65
N GLY A 94 -3.52 -18.78 22.02
CA GLY A 94 -4.14 -17.48 22.22
C GLY A 94 -3.39 -16.67 23.27
N THR A 95 -3.22 -15.37 23.03
CA THR A 95 -2.53 -14.47 23.94
C THR A 95 -3.25 -13.13 24.02
N PHE A 96 -3.07 -12.43 25.14
CA PHE A 96 -3.48 -11.05 25.27
C PHE A 96 -2.35 -10.14 24.81
N THR A 97 -2.52 -9.48 23.66
CA THR A 97 -1.60 -8.44 23.20
C THR A 97 -1.89 -7.16 23.99
N PRO A 98 -0.94 -6.63 24.81
CA PRO A 98 -1.17 -5.42 25.58
C PRO A 98 -1.57 -4.25 24.66
N PRO A 99 -2.68 -3.53 24.94
CA PRO A 99 -3.18 -2.46 24.06
C PRO A 99 -2.15 -1.35 23.80
N VAL A 100 -1.27 -1.08 24.77
CA VAL A 100 -0.18 -0.11 24.61
C VAL A 100 0.83 -0.54 23.55
N ILE A 101 1.10 -1.83 23.40
CA ILE A 101 1.99 -2.37 22.36
C ILE A 101 1.27 -2.37 21.01
N LEU A 102 0.01 -2.83 20.97
CA LEU A 102 -0.79 -2.84 19.75
C LEU A 102 -0.87 -1.44 19.12
N ARG A 103 -1.26 -0.44 19.91
CA ARG A 103 -1.46 0.94 19.45
C ARG A 103 -0.16 1.64 19.07
N ASN A 104 0.89 1.51 19.89
CA ASN A 104 2.09 2.36 19.77
C ASN A 104 3.26 1.72 19.02
N VAL A 105 3.19 0.40 18.77
CA VAL A 105 4.20 -0.34 17.99
C VAL A 105 3.58 -0.92 16.73
N MET A 106 2.59 -1.82 16.85
CA MET A 106 2.05 -2.55 15.69
C MET A 106 1.27 -1.65 14.71
N GLU A 107 0.51 -0.69 15.25
CA GLU A 107 -0.29 0.27 14.45
C GLU A 107 0.46 1.60 14.17
N ASN A 108 1.73 1.71 14.54
CA ASN A 108 2.50 2.93 14.40
C ASN A 108 3.47 2.87 13.21
N PRO A 109 3.30 3.70 12.16
CA PRO A 109 4.17 3.67 10.99
C PRO A 109 5.64 3.94 11.29
N ALA A 110 5.96 4.65 12.39
CA ALA A 110 7.35 4.86 12.79
C ALA A 110 8.09 3.55 13.14
N TRP A 111 7.36 2.49 13.49
CA TRP A 111 7.92 1.18 13.81
C TRP A 111 7.92 0.19 12.63
N TYR A 112 6.92 0.24 11.74
CA TYR A 112 6.77 -0.78 10.69
C TYR A 112 7.16 -0.33 9.27
N THR A 113 7.44 0.95 9.05
CA THR A 113 7.84 1.43 7.70
C THR A 113 9.34 1.38 7.45
N ALA A 114 10.15 1.43 8.51
CA ALA A 114 11.59 1.26 8.40
C ALA A 114 11.95 -0.19 8.07
N TYR A 115 13.05 -0.38 7.34
CA TYR A 115 13.54 -1.71 6.98
C TYR A 115 14.70 -2.16 7.89
N THR A 116 15.41 -3.21 7.47
CA THR A 116 16.62 -3.74 8.11
C THR A 116 17.56 -2.60 8.55
N PRO A 117 18.08 -2.61 9.80
CA PRO A 117 18.88 -1.53 10.37
C PRO A 117 20.32 -1.49 9.82
N TYR A 118 20.47 -1.33 8.50
CA TYR A 118 21.77 -1.19 7.83
C TYR A 118 22.53 0.10 8.21
N GLN A 119 21.82 1.12 8.70
CA GLN A 119 22.38 2.39 9.15
C GLN A 119 22.19 2.52 10.66
N PRO A 120 23.10 1.99 11.49
CA PRO A 120 22.88 1.83 12.93
C PRO A 120 22.66 3.15 13.66
N GLU A 121 23.28 4.25 13.24
CA GLU A 121 23.22 5.57 13.88
C GLU A 121 21.80 6.14 13.92
N ILE A 122 20.98 5.81 12.90
CA ILE A 122 19.57 6.21 12.78
C ILE A 122 18.61 5.05 13.07
N SER A 123 19.12 3.98 13.69
CA SER A 123 18.36 2.74 13.91
C SER A 123 18.45 2.17 15.32
N GLN A 124 19.05 2.92 16.26
CA GLN A 124 19.32 2.45 17.63
C GLN A 124 18.08 1.91 18.34
N GLY A 125 16.92 2.57 18.25
CA GLY A 125 15.71 2.14 18.96
C GLY A 125 15.23 0.72 18.60
N ARG A 126 15.25 0.35 17.31
CA ARG A 126 14.85 -1.01 16.90
C ARG A 126 15.96 -2.05 17.12
N LEU A 127 17.23 -1.64 17.04
CA LEU A 127 18.36 -2.50 17.39
C LEU A 127 18.34 -2.88 18.88
N GLU A 128 18.07 -1.91 19.75
CA GLU A 128 17.89 -2.15 21.18
C GLU A 128 16.71 -3.09 21.46
N ALA A 129 15.57 -2.87 20.80
CA ALA A 129 14.42 -3.78 20.92
C ALA A 129 14.74 -5.22 20.48
N LEU A 130 15.53 -5.39 19.42
CA LEU A 130 16.00 -6.71 18.97
C LEU A 130 16.99 -7.33 19.96
N LEU A 131 17.88 -6.54 20.56
CA LEU A 131 18.80 -7.02 21.60
C LEU A 131 18.04 -7.48 22.85
N ASN A 132 16.99 -6.76 23.24
CA ASN A 132 16.10 -7.16 24.34
C ASN A 132 15.37 -8.48 24.05
N PHE A 133 15.06 -8.79 22.79
CA PHE A 133 14.49 -10.07 22.40
C PHE A 133 15.50 -11.23 22.46
N GLN A 134 16.78 -10.96 22.25
CA GLN A 134 17.85 -11.97 22.30
C GLN A 134 18.31 -12.31 23.73
N THR A 135 18.06 -11.42 24.69
CA THR A 135 18.54 -11.53 26.08
C THR A 135 17.62 -12.44 26.91
#